data_AF-A0A174WV56-F1
#
_entry.id   AF-A0A174WV56-F1
#
_cell.length_a   1.000
_cell.length_b   1.000
_cell.length_c   1.000
_cell.angle_alpha   90.00
_cell.angle_beta   90.00
_cell.angle_gamma   90.00
#
_symmetry.space_group_name_H-M   'P 1'
#
loop_
_entity.id
_entity.type
_entity.pdbx_description
1 polymer ?
#
loop_
_entity_poly.entity_id
_entity_poly.type
_entity_poly.pdbx_seq_one_letter_code
_entity_poly.pdbx_strand_id
1 'polypeptide(L)'
;MKKQIKINYILTLILVFCIGTTIPTLIGSSQVNEQHSAKSEVPYCVTSPTVPAQVTFDGETIDLRRYDRRERMDREILAFTYMHSTTMLLIKRANRYFPIIEPILKANGIPDDFKYLMVIESNLNSIARSPAGAAGLWQFMPTTGREFGLEVNENVDERYHIEKATVAACKYFKQAYAKYGDWIAVSAAYNAGQARISSQLEKQLANHAMDLWLVEETSRYMFRLLAAKEIFSNPQRYGFLLKREHLYPPIPYKEVTVSTPINDLSEYAKKQGITYAQLRDANPWLRETSLKNRSGKSYVLHIPTQEGMHYDPKKTVAYNKHWVID
;
A
#
# COMPACT_ATOMS: atom_id res chain seq x y z
N MET A 1 -54.10 -17.56 36.69
CA MET A 1 -54.01 -19.02 36.92
C MET A 1 -52.56 -19.44 36.66
N LYS A 2 -51.74 -19.56 37.72
CA LYS A 2 -51.31 -20.82 38.37
C LYS A 2 -50.58 -21.82 37.44
N LYS A 3 -49.26 -21.63 37.37
CA LYS A 3 -48.13 -22.56 37.63
C LYS A 3 -48.42 -24.08 37.70
N GLN A 4 -47.60 -24.88 37.01
CA GLN A 4 -47.08 -26.21 37.40
C GLN A 4 -45.99 -26.62 36.37
N ILE A 5 -44.69 -26.59 36.68
CA ILE A 5 -43.80 -27.50 37.46
C ILE A 5 -43.52 -28.85 36.77
N LYS A 6 -42.20 -29.06 36.59
CA LYS A 6 -41.43 -30.16 35.98
C LYS A 6 -41.62 -31.54 36.61
N ILE A 7 -41.27 -32.60 35.86
CA ILE A 7 -40.70 -33.84 36.42
C ILE A 7 -39.50 -34.28 35.55
N ASN A 8 -38.34 -34.44 36.18
CA ASN A 8 -37.16 -35.13 35.64
C ASN A 8 -37.20 -36.60 36.07
N TYR A 9 -36.69 -37.51 35.24
CA TYR A 9 -36.19 -38.81 35.70
C TYR A 9 -34.72 -38.96 35.28
N ILE A 10 -33.88 -39.23 36.28
CA ILE A 10 -32.52 -39.74 36.13
C ILE A 10 -32.62 -41.26 36.19
N LEU A 11 -32.01 -41.95 35.23
CA LEU A 11 -31.61 -43.34 35.40
C LEU A 11 -30.26 -43.55 34.72
N THR A 12 -29.22 -43.49 35.55
CA THR A 12 -27.92 -44.11 35.28
C THR A 12 -28.10 -45.62 35.23
N LEU A 13 -27.61 -46.26 34.16
CA LEU A 13 -27.17 -47.65 34.22
C LEU A 13 -25.81 -47.76 33.54
N ILE A 14 -24.79 -47.99 34.37
CA ILE A 14 -23.47 -48.46 33.95
C ILE A 14 -23.65 -49.95 33.62
N LEU A 15 -23.31 -50.36 32.40
CA LEU A 15 -22.98 -51.75 32.12
C LEU A 15 -21.67 -51.78 31.33
N VAL A 16 -20.61 -52.17 32.03
CA VAL A 16 -19.33 -52.56 31.43
C VAL A 16 -19.48 -54.00 30.97
N PHE A 17 -19.29 -54.25 29.67
CA PHE A 17 -18.91 -55.56 29.18
C PHE A 17 -17.79 -55.39 28.15
N CYS A 18 -16.59 -55.78 28.55
CA CYS A 18 -15.42 -55.89 27.70
C CYS A 18 -15.61 -57.05 26.73
N ILE A 19 -15.79 -56.78 25.44
CA ILE A 19 -15.44 -57.72 24.36
C ILE A 19 -14.78 -56.89 23.27
N GLY A 20 -13.56 -57.29 22.90
CA GLY A 20 -12.70 -56.58 21.98
C GLY A 20 -13.39 -56.28 20.65
N THR A 21 -13.37 -55.01 20.30
CA THR A 21 -13.47 -54.55 18.92
C THR A 21 -12.35 -53.56 18.72
N THR A 22 -11.57 -53.79 17.67
CA THR A 22 -10.53 -52.90 17.16
C THR A 22 -11.01 -51.46 17.18
N ILE A 23 -10.36 -50.59 17.95
CA ILE A 23 -10.56 -49.14 17.83
C ILE A 23 -10.03 -48.78 16.43
N PRO A 24 -10.86 -48.32 15.48
CA PRO A 24 -10.31 -47.75 14.27
C PRO A 24 -9.67 -46.43 14.69
N THR A 25 -8.35 -46.42 14.79
CA THR A 25 -7.57 -45.20 14.72
C THR A 25 -7.86 -44.57 13.38
N LEU A 26 -8.77 -43.59 13.36
CA LEU A 26 -8.90 -42.67 12.24
C LEU A 26 -7.64 -41.80 12.21
N ILE A 27 -6.62 -42.30 11.52
CA ILE A 27 -5.59 -41.44 10.93
C ILE A 27 -6.33 -40.69 9.83
N GLY A 28 -6.87 -39.53 10.18
CA GLY A 28 -7.41 -38.59 9.21
C GLY A 28 -6.25 -38.04 8.39
N SER A 29 -5.88 -38.71 7.31
CA SER A 29 -5.31 -38.02 6.15
C SER A 29 -6.44 -37.24 5.52
N SER A 30 -6.45 -35.92 5.67
CA SER A 30 -7.35 -35.06 4.91
C SER A 30 -6.91 -35.08 3.43
N GLN A 31 -7.36 -36.08 2.68
CA GLN A 31 -7.57 -35.90 1.25
C GLN A 31 -8.78 -34.98 1.11
N VAL A 32 -8.52 -33.76 0.66
CA VAL A 32 -9.58 -32.84 0.25
C VAL A 32 -10.24 -33.45 -0.98
N ASN A 33 -11.36 -34.15 -0.76
CA ASN A 33 -12.22 -34.61 -1.85
C ASN A 33 -13.03 -33.40 -2.34
N GLU A 34 -13.00 -33.12 -3.64
CA GLU A 34 -13.65 -31.99 -4.32
C GLU A 34 -15.18 -32.06 -4.28
N GLN A 35 -15.81 -32.04 -3.10
CA GLN A 35 -17.27 -32.22 -3.05
C GLN A 35 -18.04 -31.33 -2.09
N HIS A 36 -17.46 -30.18 -1.73
CA HIS A 36 -18.23 -29.06 -1.17
C HIS A 36 -17.74 -27.72 -1.72
N SER A 37 -17.78 -27.57 -3.04
CA SER A 37 -18.03 -26.25 -3.64
C SER A 37 -19.49 -26.26 -4.08
N ALA A 38 -20.29 -25.29 -3.63
CA ALA A 38 -21.56 -25.01 -4.30
C ALA A 38 -21.28 -25.02 -5.81
N LYS A 39 -22.00 -25.84 -6.60
CA LYS A 39 -21.74 -26.06 -8.03
C LYS A 39 -21.72 -24.72 -8.76
N SER A 40 -20.54 -24.13 -8.82
CA SER A 40 -20.26 -22.93 -9.57
C SER A 40 -20.11 -23.39 -11.01
N GLU A 41 -20.98 -22.94 -11.88
CA GLU A 41 -20.89 -23.18 -13.32
C GLU A 41 -19.68 -22.47 -13.96
N VAL A 42 -18.94 -21.69 -13.17
CA VAL A 42 -17.72 -20.97 -13.56
C VAL A 42 -16.50 -21.41 -12.73
N PRO A 43 -15.28 -21.47 -13.33
CA PRO A 43 -14.06 -22.00 -12.73
C PRO A 43 -13.42 -21.08 -11.66
N TYR A 44 -14.22 -20.24 -11.01
CA TYR A 44 -13.72 -19.31 -10.00
C TYR A 44 -13.59 -20.02 -8.64
N CYS A 45 -12.37 -20.43 -8.30
CA CYS A 45 -12.04 -21.04 -7.02
C CYS A 45 -11.35 -20.01 -6.11
N VAL A 46 -11.95 -19.75 -4.94
CA VAL A 46 -11.38 -18.90 -3.88
C VAL A 46 -10.70 -19.82 -2.85
N THR A 47 -9.39 -19.68 -2.68
CA THR A 47 -8.58 -20.50 -1.75
C THR A 47 -7.66 -19.63 -0.87
N SER A 48 -7.34 -20.04 0.35
CA SER A 48 -6.42 -19.22 1.15
C SER A 48 -5.02 -19.21 0.52
N PRO A 49 -4.43 -18.04 0.22
CA PRO A 49 -3.07 -17.99 -0.32
C PRO A 49 -2.07 -18.51 0.71
N THR A 50 -0.99 -19.14 0.24
CA THR A 50 0.05 -19.60 1.14
C THR A 50 0.85 -18.42 1.70
N VAL A 51 0.86 -18.26 3.02
CA VAL A 51 1.78 -17.36 3.70
C VAL A 51 3.20 -17.95 3.63
N PRO A 52 4.20 -17.20 3.14
CA PRO A 52 5.59 -17.68 3.13
C PRO A 52 6.12 -17.85 4.56
N ALA A 53 7.11 -18.73 4.76
CA ALA A 53 7.75 -18.92 6.07
C ALA A 53 8.61 -17.71 6.48
N GLN A 54 9.10 -16.95 5.50
CA GLN A 54 9.90 -15.75 5.69
C GLN A 54 9.69 -14.78 4.53
N VAL A 55 9.98 -13.50 4.75
CA VAL A 55 10.03 -12.46 3.70
C VAL A 55 11.31 -11.66 3.84
N THR A 56 11.70 -10.97 2.78
CA THR A 56 12.85 -10.04 2.82
C THR A 56 12.35 -8.60 2.82
N PHE A 57 12.94 -7.73 3.64
CA PHE A 57 12.67 -6.29 3.64
C PHE A 57 13.99 -5.56 3.90
N ASP A 58 14.39 -4.68 2.98
CA ASP A 58 15.73 -4.08 2.93
C ASP A 58 16.89 -5.09 3.08
N GLY A 59 16.82 -6.22 2.38
CA GLY A 59 17.83 -7.28 2.49
C GLY A 59 17.80 -8.07 3.81
N GLU A 60 17.07 -7.62 4.84
CA GLU A 60 16.88 -8.37 6.07
C GLU A 60 15.81 -9.45 5.89
N THR A 61 16.06 -10.64 6.44
CA THR A 61 15.11 -11.75 6.43
C THR A 61 14.25 -11.73 7.69
N ILE A 62 12.95 -11.61 7.50
CA ILE A 62 11.94 -11.62 8.56
C ILE A 62 11.30 -13.00 8.63
N ASP A 63 11.44 -13.67 9.77
CA ASP A 63 10.76 -14.94 10.07
C ASP A 63 9.27 -14.70 10.37
N LEU A 64 8.40 -15.39 9.64
CA LEU A 64 6.95 -15.34 9.74
C LEU A 64 6.36 -16.66 10.28
N ARG A 65 7.16 -17.58 10.82
CA ARG A 65 6.67 -18.86 11.37
C ARG A 65 6.01 -18.71 12.73
N ARG A 66 6.39 -17.71 13.51
CA ARG A 66 5.72 -17.39 14.78
C ARG A 66 4.25 -17.05 14.51
N TYR A 67 3.34 -17.62 15.31
CA TYR A 67 1.89 -17.53 15.08
C TYR A 67 1.41 -16.08 14.90
N ASP A 68 1.90 -15.16 15.74
CA ASP A 68 1.53 -13.76 15.74
C ASP A 68 1.92 -13.04 14.45
N ARG A 69 3.10 -13.35 13.90
CA ARG A 69 3.57 -12.79 12.63
C ARG A 69 2.90 -13.46 11.43
N ARG A 70 2.71 -14.78 11.51
CA ARG A 70 2.04 -15.59 10.47
C ARG A 70 0.62 -15.11 10.23
N GLU A 71 -0.19 -15.01 11.27
CA GLU A 71 -1.60 -14.63 11.17
C GLU A 71 -1.76 -13.16 10.75
N ARG A 72 -0.87 -12.27 11.21
CA ARG A 72 -0.85 -10.87 10.76
C ARG A 72 -0.48 -10.72 9.28
N MET A 73 0.49 -11.50 8.79
CA MET A 73 0.83 -11.54 7.37
C MET A 73 -0.31 -12.16 6.54
N ASP A 74 -0.89 -13.28 7.02
CA ASP A 74 -1.99 -13.98 6.35
C ASP A 74 -3.14 -13.04 6.04
N ARG A 75 -3.58 -12.28 7.06
CA ARG A 75 -4.64 -11.29 6.93
C ARG A 75 -4.40 -10.31 5.78
N GLU A 76 -3.18 -9.79 5.65
CA GLU A 76 -2.88 -8.75 4.66
C GLU A 76 -2.68 -9.36 3.26
N ILE A 77 -2.08 -10.56 3.15
CA ILE A 77 -2.01 -11.30 1.88
C ILE A 77 -3.42 -11.63 1.38
N LEU A 78 -4.29 -12.11 2.27
CA LEU A 78 -5.68 -12.42 1.95
C LEU A 78 -6.41 -11.17 1.43
N ALA A 79 -6.27 -10.04 2.12
CA ALA A 79 -6.89 -8.78 1.74
C ALA A 79 -6.46 -8.33 0.34
N PHE A 80 -5.16 -8.26 0.07
CA PHE A 80 -4.68 -7.85 -1.24
C PHE A 80 -5.00 -8.85 -2.35
N THR A 81 -4.99 -10.15 -2.06
CA THR A 81 -5.34 -11.16 -3.07
C THR A 81 -6.80 -11.02 -3.48
N TYR A 82 -7.71 -10.85 -2.51
CA TYR A 82 -9.15 -10.86 -2.78
C TYR A 82 -9.77 -9.50 -3.12
N MET A 83 -9.05 -8.40 -2.87
CA MET A 83 -9.41 -7.08 -3.38
C MET A 83 -8.91 -6.86 -4.82
N HIS A 84 -9.26 -7.79 -5.72
CA HIS A 84 -8.65 -7.90 -7.05
C HIS A 84 -8.63 -6.61 -7.86
N SER A 85 -9.76 -5.91 -7.93
CA SER A 85 -9.86 -4.64 -8.67
C SER A 85 -8.89 -3.58 -8.16
N THR A 86 -8.71 -3.53 -6.83
CA THR A 86 -7.78 -2.61 -6.18
C THR A 86 -6.34 -3.03 -6.49
N THR A 87 -5.98 -4.30 -6.26
CA THR A 87 -4.61 -4.77 -6.48
C THR A 87 -4.17 -4.66 -7.94
N MET A 88 -5.05 -5.00 -8.89
CA MET A 88 -4.78 -4.77 -10.31
C MET A 88 -4.55 -3.29 -10.61
N LEU A 89 -5.40 -2.40 -10.07
CA LEU A 89 -5.23 -0.94 -10.25
C LEU A 89 -3.92 -0.43 -9.64
N LEU A 90 -3.51 -0.97 -8.49
CA LEU A 90 -2.25 -0.64 -7.83
C LEU A 90 -1.06 -1.02 -8.72
N ILE A 91 -1.03 -2.23 -9.30
CA ILE A 91 0.04 -2.66 -10.21
C ILE A 91 0.08 -1.77 -11.46
N LYS A 92 -1.09 -1.44 -12.03
CA LYS A 92 -1.18 -0.51 -13.17
C LYS A 92 -0.58 0.86 -12.85
N ARG A 93 -0.91 1.43 -11.69
CA ARG A 93 -0.40 2.74 -11.24
C ARG A 93 1.07 2.69 -10.88
N ALA A 94 1.58 1.59 -10.34
CA ALA A 94 3.00 1.45 -10.02
C ALA A 94 3.86 1.59 -11.26
N ASN A 95 3.40 1.07 -12.41
CA ASN A 95 4.08 1.25 -13.69
C ASN A 95 4.24 2.72 -14.11
N ARG A 96 3.36 3.61 -13.64
CA ARG A 96 3.46 5.05 -13.87
C ARG A 96 4.41 5.73 -12.88
N TYR A 97 4.32 5.40 -11.60
CA TYR A 97 4.98 6.18 -10.56
C TYR A 97 6.34 5.62 -10.13
N PHE A 98 6.51 4.30 -10.04
CA PHE A 98 7.78 3.72 -9.59
C PHE A 98 9.00 4.15 -10.42
N PRO A 99 8.93 4.30 -11.76
CA PRO A 99 10.04 4.85 -12.54
C PRO A 99 10.53 6.24 -12.10
N ILE A 100 9.66 7.03 -11.46
CA ILE A 100 9.98 8.37 -10.93
C ILE A 100 10.53 8.24 -9.50
N ILE A 101 9.96 7.33 -8.70
CA ILE A 101 10.23 7.22 -7.27
C ILE A 101 11.54 6.48 -6.97
N GLU A 102 11.80 5.35 -7.63
CA GLU A 102 12.94 4.48 -7.33
C GLU A 102 14.29 5.21 -7.50
N PRO A 103 14.52 6.03 -8.55
CA PRO A 103 15.75 6.82 -8.65
C PRO A 103 15.95 7.80 -7.50
N ILE A 104 14.87 8.40 -6.99
CA ILE A 104 14.93 9.36 -5.87
C ILE A 104 15.26 8.62 -4.56
N LEU A 105 14.62 7.46 -4.30
CA LEU A 105 14.95 6.63 -3.14
C LEU A 105 16.42 6.22 -3.16
N LYS A 106 16.89 5.69 -4.30
CA LYS A 106 18.27 5.28 -4.51
C LYS A 106 19.25 6.43 -4.28
N ALA A 107 18.99 7.60 -4.86
CA ALA A 107 19.85 8.79 -4.70
C ALA A 107 19.93 9.28 -3.24
N ASN A 108 18.94 8.96 -2.42
CA ASN A 108 18.91 9.32 -1.00
C ASN A 108 19.38 8.20 -0.06
N GLY A 109 19.77 7.04 -0.59
CA GLY A 109 20.16 5.86 0.20
C GLY A 109 19.00 5.23 0.96
N ILE A 110 17.77 5.36 0.45
CA ILE A 110 16.58 4.71 1.01
C ILE A 110 16.38 3.36 0.33
N PRO A 111 16.03 2.30 1.08
CA PRO A 111 15.68 1.01 0.49
C PRO A 111 14.53 1.13 -0.49
N ASP A 112 14.64 0.42 -1.61
CA ASP A 112 13.64 0.43 -2.67
C ASP A 112 12.25 -0.03 -2.17
N ASP A 113 12.22 -0.92 -1.18
CA ASP A 113 11.00 -1.43 -0.57
C ASP A 113 10.10 -0.33 0.04
N PHE A 114 10.64 0.84 0.38
CA PHE A 114 9.85 1.96 0.92
C PHE A 114 8.85 2.53 -0.10
N LYS A 115 9.02 2.26 -1.40
CA LYS A 115 8.02 2.65 -2.41
C LYS A 115 6.64 2.02 -2.14
N TYR A 116 6.59 0.86 -1.48
CA TYR A 116 5.35 0.18 -1.13
C TYR A 116 4.56 0.89 -0.02
N LEU A 117 5.17 1.86 0.70
CA LEU A 117 4.39 2.72 1.60
C LEU A 117 3.33 3.51 0.83
N MET A 118 3.66 4.04 -0.36
CA MET A 118 2.66 4.75 -1.17
C MET A 118 1.51 3.85 -1.63
N VAL A 119 1.75 2.53 -1.75
CA VAL A 119 0.70 1.54 -2.07
C VAL A 119 -0.30 1.48 -0.92
N ILE A 120 0.16 1.39 0.32
CA ILE A 120 -0.71 1.23 1.50
C ILE A 120 -1.29 2.55 2.00
N GLU A 121 -0.62 3.67 1.76
CA GLU A 121 -1.02 5.01 2.18
C GLU A 121 -2.05 5.64 1.24
N SER A 122 -1.79 5.65 -0.07
CA SER A 122 -2.59 6.41 -1.03
C SER A 122 -3.23 5.56 -2.12
N ASN A 123 -2.99 4.25 -2.14
CA ASN A 123 -3.27 3.41 -3.30
C ASN A 123 -2.62 3.95 -4.59
N LEU A 124 -1.42 4.53 -4.46
CA LEU A 124 -0.72 5.24 -5.55
C LEU A 124 -1.57 6.31 -6.23
N ASN A 125 -2.47 6.95 -5.48
CA ASN A 125 -3.29 8.05 -5.97
C ASN A 125 -2.60 9.38 -5.62
N SER A 126 -2.04 10.06 -6.63
CA SER A 126 -1.31 11.32 -6.45
C SER A 126 -2.17 12.45 -5.92
N ILE A 127 -3.50 12.38 -6.02
CA ILE A 127 -4.45 13.36 -5.48
C ILE A 127 -5.17 12.89 -4.20
N ALA A 128 -4.72 11.79 -3.59
CA ALA A 128 -5.33 11.26 -2.36
C ALA A 128 -5.37 12.31 -1.24
N ARG A 129 -6.48 12.34 -0.51
CA ARG A 129 -6.62 13.11 0.72
C ARG A 129 -7.40 12.30 1.75
N SER A 130 -6.83 12.09 2.93
CA SER A 130 -7.53 11.41 4.03
C SER A 130 -8.52 12.35 4.73
N PRO A 131 -9.52 11.81 5.46
CA PRO A 131 -10.40 12.60 6.32
C PRO A 131 -9.64 13.44 7.36
N ALA A 132 -8.49 12.95 7.85
CA ALA A 132 -7.63 13.67 8.78
C ALA A 132 -6.79 14.78 8.12
N GLY A 133 -6.75 14.82 6.77
CA GLY A 133 -6.05 15.86 6.01
C GLY A 133 -4.67 15.48 5.49
N ALA A 134 -4.26 14.22 5.64
CA ALA A 134 -3.08 13.67 4.96
C ALA A 134 -3.25 13.73 3.43
N ALA A 135 -2.19 14.02 2.68
CA ALA A 135 -2.31 14.31 1.25
C ALA A 135 -1.19 13.71 0.37
N GLY A 136 -1.53 13.43 -0.88
CA GLY A 136 -0.62 12.95 -1.92
C GLY A 136 -0.22 11.49 -1.77
N LEU A 137 0.76 11.06 -2.59
CA LEU A 137 1.23 9.67 -2.62
C LEU A 137 1.72 9.17 -1.26
N TRP A 138 2.41 10.05 -0.55
CA TRP A 138 3.05 9.80 0.74
C TRP A 138 2.15 10.11 1.95
N GLN A 139 0.93 10.62 1.73
CA GLN A 139 -0.02 10.96 2.79
C GLN A 139 0.59 11.84 3.89
N PHE A 140 1.31 12.90 3.52
CA PHE A 140 1.82 13.84 4.52
C PHE A 140 0.70 14.65 5.15
N MET A 141 0.73 14.76 6.48
CA MET A 141 -0.03 15.80 7.19
C MET A 141 0.51 17.19 6.85
N PRO A 142 -0.32 18.26 6.87
CA PRO A 142 0.13 19.60 6.47
C PRO A 142 1.35 20.09 7.26
N THR A 143 1.34 19.88 8.58
CA THR A 143 2.44 20.30 9.47
C THR A 143 3.71 19.51 9.17
N THR A 144 3.62 18.19 9.09
CA THR A 144 4.75 17.32 8.76
C THR A 144 5.33 17.63 7.38
N GLY A 145 4.48 17.89 6.38
CA GLY A 145 4.95 18.31 5.05
C GLY A 145 5.83 19.57 5.12
N ARG A 146 5.41 20.59 5.88
CA ARG A 146 6.20 21.80 6.10
C ARG A 146 7.50 21.54 6.86
N GLU A 147 7.46 20.70 7.90
CA GLU A 147 8.66 20.31 8.67
C GLU A 147 9.74 19.70 7.76
N PHE A 148 9.35 18.92 6.75
CA PHE A 148 10.27 18.31 5.79
C PHE A 148 10.52 19.14 4.52
N GLY A 149 10.07 20.41 4.52
CA GLY A 149 10.42 21.42 3.53
C GLY A 149 9.47 21.53 2.34
N LEU A 150 8.25 21.00 2.44
CA LEU A 150 7.20 21.20 1.44
C LEU A 150 6.46 22.52 1.70
N GLU A 151 6.17 23.25 0.63
CA GLU A 151 5.23 24.35 0.67
C GLU A 151 3.79 23.84 0.77
N VAL A 152 3.05 24.28 1.80
CA VAL A 152 1.66 23.89 2.03
C VAL A 152 0.85 25.12 2.43
N ASN A 153 0.12 25.69 1.46
CA ASN A 153 -0.80 26.81 1.60
C ASN A 153 -2.02 26.63 0.67
N GLU A 154 -2.90 27.64 0.60
CA GLU A 154 -4.14 27.58 -0.17
C GLU A 154 -3.95 27.52 -1.67
N ASN A 155 -2.86 28.10 -2.21
CA ASN A 155 -2.60 28.19 -3.65
C ASN A 155 -1.67 27.06 -4.13
N VAL A 156 -0.74 26.62 -3.28
CA VAL A 156 0.29 25.61 -3.54
C VAL A 156 0.33 24.60 -2.38
N ASP A 157 0.25 23.32 -2.72
CA ASP A 157 0.43 22.22 -1.77
C ASP A 157 1.32 21.12 -2.36
N GLU A 158 2.61 21.22 -2.07
CA GLU A 158 3.66 20.35 -2.60
C GLU A 158 3.60 18.93 -2.02
N ARG A 159 2.68 18.62 -1.10
CA ARG A 159 2.39 17.23 -0.71
C ARG A 159 1.84 16.41 -1.88
N TYR A 160 1.18 17.09 -2.83
CA TYR A 160 0.73 16.48 -4.08
C TYR A 160 1.83 16.44 -5.16
N HIS A 161 2.95 17.14 -4.99
CA HIS A 161 4.05 17.12 -5.94
C HIS A 161 4.88 15.85 -5.76
N ILE A 162 4.89 14.97 -6.77
CA ILE A 162 5.42 13.60 -6.68
C ILE A 162 6.89 13.60 -6.21
N GLU A 163 7.76 14.30 -6.93
CA GLU A 163 9.20 14.33 -6.70
C GLU A 163 9.54 15.01 -5.37
N LYS A 164 8.99 16.20 -5.11
CA LYS A 164 9.24 16.95 -3.86
C LYS A 164 8.75 16.19 -2.63
N ALA A 165 7.54 15.63 -2.67
CA ALA A 165 7.02 14.83 -1.57
C ALA A 165 7.88 13.57 -1.34
N THR A 166 8.43 12.97 -2.39
CA THR A 166 9.35 11.82 -2.27
C THR A 166 10.67 12.20 -1.62
N VAL A 167 11.24 13.36 -1.97
CA VAL A 167 12.43 13.89 -1.30
C VAL A 167 12.13 14.19 0.18
N ALA A 168 10.95 14.74 0.51
CA ALA A 168 10.52 14.96 1.89
C ALA A 168 10.37 13.63 2.66
N ALA A 169 9.79 12.60 2.04
CA ALA A 169 9.71 11.26 2.60
C ALA A 169 11.10 10.66 2.88
N CYS A 170 12.05 10.81 1.94
CA CYS A 170 13.43 10.39 2.15
C CYS A 170 14.06 11.07 3.38
N LYS A 171 13.84 12.37 3.58
CA LYS A 171 14.33 13.08 4.78
C LYS A 171 13.73 12.51 6.06
N TYR A 172 12.43 12.24 6.07
CA TYR A 172 11.76 11.58 7.19
C TYR A 172 12.40 10.22 7.49
N PHE A 173 12.54 9.37 6.46
CA PHE A 173 13.07 8.02 6.62
C PHE A 173 14.49 8.02 7.16
N LYS A 174 15.36 8.91 6.66
CA LYS A 174 16.73 9.06 7.19
C LYS A 174 16.75 9.48 8.64
N GLN A 175 15.89 10.42 9.04
CA GLN A 175 15.80 10.87 10.44
C GLN A 175 15.34 9.72 11.35
N ALA A 176 14.30 8.99 10.94
CA ALA A 176 13.79 7.85 11.70
C ALA A 176 14.82 6.70 11.74
N TYR A 177 15.52 6.41 10.64
CA TYR A 177 16.52 5.36 10.60
C TYR A 177 17.73 5.70 11.47
N ALA A 178 18.18 6.95 11.47
CA ALA A 178 19.23 7.41 12.39
C ALA A 178 18.87 7.20 13.87
N LYS A 179 17.58 7.17 14.20
CA LYS A 179 17.09 6.90 15.55
C LYS A 179 16.99 5.40 15.87
N TYR A 180 16.52 4.59 14.93
CA TYR A 180 16.16 3.19 15.20
C TYR A 180 17.19 2.16 14.71
N GLY A 181 17.91 2.45 13.63
CA GLY A 181 18.77 1.48 12.95
C GLY A 181 18.02 0.28 12.33
N ASP A 182 16.68 0.29 12.34
CA ASP A 182 15.81 -0.77 11.85
C ASP A 182 14.74 -0.17 10.93
N TRP A 183 14.68 -0.64 9.68
CA TRP A 183 13.74 -0.14 8.69
C TRP A 183 12.29 -0.56 8.98
N ILE A 184 12.06 -1.67 9.66
CA ILE A 184 10.70 -2.03 10.07
C ILE A 184 10.19 -1.06 11.13
N ALA A 185 11.02 -0.69 12.12
CA ALA A 185 10.70 0.38 13.06
C ALA A 185 10.48 1.74 12.36
N VAL A 186 11.24 2.07 11.32
CA VAL A 186 11.01 3.26 10.49
C VAL A 186 9.62 3.23 9.84
N SER A 187 9.23 2.09 9.25
CA SER A 187 7.90 1.96 8.64
C SER A 187 6.78 2.11 9.67
N ALA A 188 6.92 1.52 10.85
CA ALA A 188 5.95 1.67 11.94
C ALA A 188 5.86 3.13 12.42
N ALA A 189 7.00 3.81 12.52
CA ALA A 189 7.06 5.20 12.93
C ALA A 189 6.43 6.14 11.90
N TYR A 190 6.51 5.81 10.61
CA TYR A 190 5.86 6.59 9.56
C TYR A 190 4.34 6.69 9.79
N ASN A 191 3.68 5.58 10.14
CA ASN A 191 2.26 5.56 10.45
C ASN A 191 1.92 6.14 11.84
N ALA A 192 2.61 5.69 12.88
CA ALA A 192 2.24 5.98 14.27
C ALA A 192 2.92 7.24 14.86
N GLY A 193 3.90 7.79 14.18
CA GLY A 193 4.81 8.80 14.69
C GLY A 193 5.98 8.21 15.49
N GLN A 194 7.16 8.84 15.37
CA GLN A 194 8.39 8.38 16.04
C GLN A 194 8.25 8.37 17.57
N ALA A 195 7.63 9.39 18.17
CA ALA A 195 7.46 9.45 19.62
C ALA A 195 6.66 8.26 20.17
N ARG A 196 5.60 7.84 19.45
CA ARG A 196 4.78 6.70 19.84
C ARG A 196 5.57 5.40 19.77
N ILE A 197 6.25 5.14 18.66
CA ILE A 197 7.05 3.91 18.49
C ILE A 197 8.16 3.83 19.54
N SER A 198 8.89 4.92 19.75
CA SER A 198 9.94 4.97 20.79
C SER A 198 9.38 4.66 22.18
N SER A 199 8.26 5.28 22.56
CA SER A 199 7.64 5.04 23.87
C SER A 199 7.14 3.61 24.02
N GLN A 200 6.64 2.97 22.96
CA GLN A 200 6.13 1.60 23.03
C GLN A 200 7.24 0.56 23.07
N LEU A 201 8.35 0.77 22.35
CA LEU A 201 9.56 -0.05 22.48
C LEU A 201 10.06 -0.07 23.93
N GLU A 202 10.16 1.10 24.55
CA GLU A 202 10.58 1.24 25.94
C GLU A 202 9.59 0.60 26.91
N LYS A 203 8.30 0.94 26.83
CA LYS A 203 7.27 0.46 27.75
C LYS A 203 7.05 -1.05 27.70
N GLN A 204 7.19 -1.64 26.52
CA GLN A 204 6.95 -3.08 26.32
C GLN A 204 8.25 -3.89 26.39
N LEU A 205 9.40 -3.25 26.65
CA LEU A 205 10.71 -3.89 26.68
C LEU A 205 10.98 -4.69 25.39
N ALA A 206 10.51 -4.16 24.25
CA ALA A 206 10.60 -4.81 22.95
C ALA A 206 11.79 -4.27 22.17
N ASN A 207 12.58 -5.19 21.61
CA ASN A 207 13.73 -4.83 20.77
C ASN A 207 13.36 -4.61 19.30
N HIS A 208 12.15 -4.99 18.89
CA HIS A 208 11.72 -4.99 17.50
C HIS A 208 10.27 -4.51 17.37
N ALA A 209 10.00 -3.63 16.39
CA ALA A 209 8.68 -3.02 16.22
C ALA A 209 7.53 -4.02 15.97
N MET A 210 7.77 -5.09 15.20
CA MET A 210 6.81 -6.19 15.00
C MET A 210 6.36 -6.91 16.29
N ASP A 211 7.15 -6.86 17.36
CA ASP A 211 6.80 -7.47 18.65
C ASP A 211 5.97 -6.52 19.54
N LEU A 212 5.73 -5.28 19.08
CA LEU A 212 4.89 -4.33 19.81
C LEU A 212 3.40 -4.70 19.74
N TRP A 213 2.73 -4.55 20.87
CA TRP A 213 1.30 -4.48 20.98
C TRP A 213 0.83 -3.03 20.73
N LEU A 214 0.44 -2.73 19.50
CA LEU A 214 -0.06 -1.42 19.09
C LEU A 214 -1.55 -1.48 18.77
N VAL A 215 -2.18 -0.31 18.63
CA VAL A 215 -3.52 -0.22 18.05
C VAL A 215 -3.56 -0.91 16.68
N GLU A 216 -4.71 -1.48 16.35
CA GLU A 216 -4.86 -2.39 15.22
C GLU A 216 -4.29 -1.81 13.91
N GLU A 217 -4.59 -0.55 13.61
CA GLU A 217 -4.09 0.12 12.40
C GLU A 217 -2.57 0.04 12.26
N THR A 218 -1.83 0.47 13.30
CA THR A 218 -0.36 0.48 13.28
C THR A 218 0.22 -0.92 13.35
N SER A 219 -0.39 -1.83 14.13
CA SER A 219 0.06 -3.24 14.20
C SER A 219 0.00 -3.91 12.83
N ARG A 220 -1.03 -3.61 12.04
CA ARG A 220 -1.20 -4.14 10.69
C ARG A 220 -0.28 -3.48 9.67
N TYR A 221 0.09 -2.23 9.88
CA TYR A 221 0.81 -1.41 8.91
C TYR A 221 2.08 -2.08 8.36
N MET A 222 2.92 -2.62 9.26
CA MET A 222 4.16 -3.32 8.88
C MET A 222 3.87 -4.55 8.01
N PHE A 223 2.90 -5.38 8.39
CA PHE A 223 2.54 -6.57 7.61
C PHE A 223 1.84 -6.23 6.30
N ARG A 224 1.10 -5.12 6.25
CA ARG A 224 0.47 -4.62 5.03
C ARG A 224 1.52 -4.16 4.02
N LEU A 225 2.59 -3.53 4.50
CA LEU A 225 3.75 -3.17 3.69
C LEU A 225 4.44 -4.42 3.12
N LEU A 226 4.71 -5.41 3.96
CA LEU A 226 5.33 -6.69 3.55
C LEU A 226 4.45 -7.45 2.55
N ALA A 227 3.13 -7.50 2.77
CA ALA A 227 2.18 -8.14 1.87
C ALA A 227 2.10 -7.43 0.52
N ALA A 228 2.10 -6.10 0.51
CA ALA A 228 2.17 -5.32 -0.72
C ALA A 228 3.44 -5.67 -1.50
N LYS A 229 4.61 -5.71 -0.85
CA LYS A 229 5.86 -6.14 -1.47
C LYS A 229 5.76 -7.56 -2.05
N GLU A 230 5.29 -8.53 -1.27
CA GLU A 230 5.19 -9.94 -1.68
C GLU A 230 4.33 -10.10 -2.95
N ILE A 231 3.17 -9.45 -2.98
CA ILE A 231 2.23 -9.56 -4.11
C ILE A 231 2.77 -8.83 -5.34
N PHE A 232 3.39 -7.67 -5.16
CA PHE A 232 4.01 -6.96 -6.28
C PHE A 232 5.26 -7.67 -6.82
N SER A 233 5.93 -8.45 -6.00
CA SER A 233 7.09 -9.24 -6.43
C SER A 233 6.66 -10.51 -7.18
N ASN A 234 5.47 -11.05 -6.84
CA ASN A 234 4.97 -12.32 -7.36
C ASN A 234 3.49 -12.27 -7.80
N PRO A 235 3.04 -11.32 -8.64
CA PRO A 235 1.61 -11.10 -8.87
C PRO A 235 0.87 -12.31 -9.46
N GLN A 236 1.51 -13.08 -10.34
CA GLN A 236 0.92 -14.28 -10.95
C GLN A 236 0.66 -15.38 -9.92
N ARG A 237 1.50 -15.49 -8.87
CA ARG A 237 1.30 -16.43 -7.76
C ARG A 237 -0.02 -16.18 -7.03
N TYR A 238 -0.50 -14.93 -7.06
CA TYR A 238 -1.74 -14.50 -6.42
C TYR A 238 -2.89 -14.31 -7.44
N GLY A 239 -2.76 -14.84 -8.66
CA GLY A 239 -3.81 -14.80 -9.68
C GLY A 239 -3.91 -13.50 -10.48
N PHE A 240 -2.95 -12.58 -10.35
CA PHE A 240 -2.93 -11.33 -11.11
C PHE A 240 -2.22 -11.51 -12.45
N LEU A 241 -3.02 -11.70 -13.51
CA LEU A 241 -2.54 -11.93 -14.88
C LEU A 241 -2.73 -10.67 -15.73
N LEU A 242 -1.82 -9.70 -15.57
CA LEU A 242 -1.84 -8.47 -16.36
C LEU A 242 -1.01 -8.61 -17.64
N LYS A 243 -1.37 -7.86 -18.68
CA LYS A 243 -0.55 -7.69 -19.89
C LYS A 243 0.04 -6.29 -19.91
N ARG A 244 1.09 -6.06 -20.70
CA ARG A 244 1.72 -4.74 -20.87
C ARG A 244 0.71 -3.65 -21.19
N GLU A 245 -0.22 -3.91 -22.10
CA GLU A 245 -1.28 -2.97 -22.50
C GLU A 245 -2.25 -2.59 -21.38
N HIS A 246 -2.34 -3.39 -20.31
CA HIS A 246 -3.18 -3.08 -19.17
C HIS A 246 -2.56 -2.03 -18.23
N LEU A 247 -1.23 -1.87 -18.26
CA LEU A 247 -0.49 -1.00 -17.35
C LEU A 247 -0.64 0.48 -17.72
N TYR A 248 -0.44 1.36 -16.74
CA TYR A 248 -0.40 2.80 -16.99
C TYR A 248 1.05 3.22 -17.23
N PRO A 249 1.42 3.70 -18.43
CA PRO A 249 2.75 4.23 -18.65
C PRO A 249 2.92 5.58 -17.94
N PRO A 250 4.18 5.99 -17.68
CA PRO A 250 4.52 7.37 -17.40
C PRO A 250 4.00 8.30 -18.51
N ILE A 251 3.48 9.46 -18.12
CA ILE A 251 3.01 10.45 -19.09
C ILE A 251 4.18 11.39 -19.38
N PRO A 252 4.71 11.44 -20.61
CA PRO A 252 5.76 12.39 -20.97
C PRO A 252 5.25 13.83 -20.85
N TYR A 253 6.12 14.71 -20.35
CA TYR A 253 5.83 16.12 -20.18
C TYR A 253 7.05 16.96 -20.57
N LYS A 254 6.80 18.22 -20.91
CA LYS A 254 7.81 19.27 -20.92
C LYS A 254 7.75 20.05 -19.61
N GLU A 255 8.89 20.46 -19.11
CA GLU A 255 9.00 21.34 -17.95
C GLU A 255 8.93 22.81 -18.39
N VAL A 256 8.09 23.60 -17.74
CA VAL A 256 7.98 25.04 -17.96
C VAL A 256 8.20 25.76 -16.63
N THR A 257 9.27 26.54 -16.55
CA THR A 257 9.54 27.36 -15.37
C THR A 257 8.70 28.63 -15.42
N VAL A 258 7.97 28.92 -14.34
CA VAL A 258 7.17 30.12 -14.15
C VAL A 258 7.58 30.84 -12.87
N SER A 259 7.84 32.14 -12.97
CA SER A 259 8.17 33.01 -11.84
C SER A 259 7.17 34.17 -11.67
N THR A 260 6.16 34.25 -12.54
CA THR A 260 5.13 35.28 -12.51
C THR A 260 3.76 34.68 -12.12
N PRO A 261 2.81 35.51 -11.67
CA PRO A 261 1.44 35.06 -11.47
C PRO A 261 0.79 34.51 -12.75
N ILE A 262 -0.09 33.52 -12.59
CA ILE A 262 -0.98 33.02 -13.64
C ILE A 262 -2.42 33.27 -13.18
N ASN A 263 -3.10 34.24 -13.78
CA ASN A 263 -4.43 34.67 -13.33
C ASN A 263 -5.53 33.61 -13.60
N ASP A 264 -5.40 32.85 -14.69
CA ASP A 264 -6.34 31.79 -15.06
C ASP A 264 -5.58 30.57 -15.60
N LEU A 265 -5.62 29.46 -14.87
CA LEU A 265 -4.98 28.21 -15.26
C LEU A 265 -5.66 27.53 -16.45
N SER A 266 -6.94 27.78 -16.69
CA SER A 266 -7.67 27.26 -17.86
C SER A 266 -7.20 27.94 -19.14
N GLU A 267 -7.05 29.27 -19.11
CA GLU A 267 -6.45 30.01 -20.24
C GLU A 267 -5.00 29.60 -20.46
N TYR A 268 -4.23 29.45 -19.38
CA TYR A 268 -2.85 28.98 -19.46
C TYR A 268 -2.75 27.58 -20.07
N ALA A 269 -3.58 26.63 -19.62
CA ALA A 269 -3.67 25.28 -20.18
C ALA A 269 -4.01 25.32 -21.69
N LYS A 270 -5.00 26.12 -22.07
CA LYS A 270 -5.41 26.29 -23.47
C LYS A 270 -4.26 26.82 -24.33
N LYS A 271 -3.49 27.81 -23.85
CA LYS A 271 -2.29 28.33 -24.54
C LYS A 271 -1.19 27.28 -24.69
N GLN A 272 -1.11 26.33 -23.76
CA GLN A 272 -0.19 25.19 -23.83
C GLN A 272 -0.70 24.02 -24.70
N GLY A 273 -1.92 24.13 -25.25
CA GLY A 273 -2.52 23.09 -26.09
C GLY A 273 -3.02 21.87 -25.30
N ILE A 274 -3.32 22.04 -24.01
CA ILE A 274 -3.85 20.98 -23.14
C ILE A 274 -5.13 21.43 -22.45
N THR A 275 -5.89 20.48 -21.91
CA THR A 275 -7.08 20.78 -21.10
C THR A 275 -6.67 21.23 -19.69
N TYR A 276 -7.55 21.97 -19.02
CA TYR A 276 -7.37 22.31 -17.61
C TYR A 276 -7.21 21.04 -16.75
N ALA A 277 -7.99 19.99 -17.02
CA ALA A 277 -7.87 18.71 -16.30
C ALA A 277 -6.47 18.08 -16.47
N GLN A 278 -5.92 18.07 -17.69
CA GLN A 278 -4.56 17.58 -17.94
C GLN A 278 -3.50 18.39 -17.19
N LEU A 279 -3.64 19.71 -17.14
CA LEU A 279 -2.74 20.57 -16.37
C LEU A 279 -2.81 20.24 -14.87
N ARG A 280 -4.01 20.03 -14.34
CA ARG A 280 -4.27 19.70 -12.93
C ARG A 280 -3.78 18.31 -12.55
N ASP A 281 -3.94 17.33 -13.44
CA ASP A 281 -3.47 15.96 -13.21
C ASP A 281 -1.94 15.88 -13.22
N ALA A 282 -1.29 16.67 -14.08
CA ALA A 282 0.18 16.76 -14.14
C ALA A 282 0.78 17.61 -13.00
N ASN A 283 0.02 18.57 -12.47
CA ASN A 283 0.44 19.50 -11.41
C ASN A 283 -0.59 19.54 -10.27
N PRO A 284 -0.85 18.41 -9.58
CA PRO A 284 -1.90 18.33 -8.57
C PRO A 284 -1.63 19.19 -7.32
N TRP A 285 -0.39 19.70 -7.21
CA TRP A 285 0.05 20.66 -6.19
C TRP A 285 -0.47 22.08 -6.41
N LEU A 286 -0.88 22.45 -7.62
CA LEU A 286 -1.67 23.67 -7.82
C LEU A 286 -3.02 23.45 -7.15
N ARG A 287 -3.51 24.37 -6.31
CA ARG A 287 -4.72 24.14 -5.50
C ARG A 287 -5.92 25.00 -5.89
N GLU A 288 -5.68 26.19 -6.43
CA GLU A 288 -6.72 27.06 -6.96
C GLU A 288 -6.77 27.05 -8.50
N THR A 289 -7.66 27.84 -9.09
CA THR A 289 -7.78 28.09 -10.53
C THR A 289 -6.78 29.12 -11.07
N SER A 290 -5.93 29.67 -10.20
CA SER A 290 -4.88 30.65 -10.51
C SER A 290 -3.61 30.29 -9.73
N LEU A 291 -2.45 30.80 -10.16
CA LEU A 291 -1.20 30.78 -9.40
C LEU A 291 -0.87 32.22 -8.99
N LYS A 292 -1.07 32.57 -7.72
CA LYS A 292 -0.94 33.94 -7.21
C LYS A 292 0.51 34.44 -7.25
N ASN A 293 1.47 33.59 -6.87
CA ASN A 293 2.93 33.78 -6.89
C ASN A 293 3.46 35.23 -6.80
N ARG A 294 2.98 36.00 -5.81
CA ARG A 294 3.38 37.42 -5.65
C ARG A 294 4.84 37.58 -5.22
N SER A 295 5.43 36.53 -4.64
CA SER A 295 6.82 36.52 -4.19
C SER A 295 7.84 36.36 -5.32
N GLY A 296 7.41 36.05 -6.54
CA GLY A 296 8.33 35.79 -7.66
C GLY A 296 9.07 34.46 -7.55
N LYS A 297 8.59 33.52 -6.71
CA LYS A 297 9.20 32.20 -6.54
C LYS A 297 9.13 31.44 -7.87
N SER A 298 10.20 30.73 -8.22
CA SER A 298 10.19 29.89 -9.42
C SER A 298 9.49 28.55 -9.14
N TYR A 299 8.52 28.21 -9.98
CA TYR A 299 7.86 26.91 -10.02
C TYR A 299 8.11 26.24 -11.37
N VAL A 300 8.23 24.92 -11.37
CA VAL A 300 8.28 24.12 -12.59
C VAL A 300 6.93 23.45 -12.77
N LEU A 301 6.28 23.73 -13.90
CA LEU A 301 5.02 23.08 -14.28
C LEU A 301 5.32 21.98 -15.30
N HIS A 302 4.72 20.82 -15.09
CA HIS A 302 4.71 19.72 -16.05
C HIS A 302 3.56 19.93 -17.04
N ILE A 303 3.89 20.08 -18.32
CA ILE A 303 2.91 20.21 -19.40
C ILE A 303 2.97 18.92 -20.22
N PRO A 304 1.95 18.03 -20.13
CA PRO A 304 2.02 16.76 -20.84
C PRO A 304 2.08 16.95 -22.35
N THR A 305 2.88 16.11 -23.02
CA THR A 305 3.05 16.16 -24.47
C THR A 305 1.93 15.38 -25.17
N GLN A 306 1.57 15.77 -26.40
CA GLN A 306 0.54 15.07 -27.18
C GLN A 306 0.90 13.60 -27.45
N GLU A 307 2.18 13.28 -27.57
CA GLU A 307 2.67 11.90 -27.70
C GLU A 307 2.22 11.00 -26.54
N GLY A 308 2.16 11.55 -25.32
CA GLY A 308 1.75 10.85 -24.11
C GLY A 308 0.25 10.75 -23.86
N MET A 309 -0.57 11.44 -24.65
CA MET A 309 -2.02 11.56 -24.38
C MET A 309 -2.83 10.36 -24.86
N HIS A 310 -2.25 9.53 -25.73
CA HIS A 310 -2.92 8.37 -26.31
C HIS A 310 -2.21 7.09 -25.88
N TYR A 311 -2.94 6.19 -25.21
CA TYR A 311 -2.43 4.88 -24.88
C TYR A 311 -2.27 4.06 -26.16
N ASP A 312 -1.05 3.62 -26.42
CA ASP A 312 -0.75 2.67 -27.49
C ASP A 312 -0.31 1.35 -26.86
N PRO A 313 -1.18 0.32 -26.85
CA PRO A 313 -0.87 -1.02 -26.37
C PRO A 313 0.45 -1.59 -26.87
N LYS A 314 0.86 -1.24 -28.11
CA LYS A 314 2.10 -1.75 -28.72
C LYS A 314 3.35 -1.07 -28.16
N LYS A 315 3.21 0.15 -27.64
CA LYS A 315 4.32 0.95 -27.08
C LYS A 315 4.41 0.86 -25.55
N THR A 316 3.36 0.41 -24.87
CA THR A 316 3.41 0.28 -23.41
C THR A 316 4.47 -0.75 -23.00
N VAL A 317 5.42 -0.29 -22.18
CA VAL A 317 6.48 -1.10 -21.59
C VAL A 317 6.16 -1.30 -20.11
N ALA A 318 6.28 -2.56 -19.67
CA ALA A 318 6.26 -2.87 -18.25
C ALA A 318 7.59 -2.46 -17.62
N TYR A 319 7.53 -1.53 -16.67
CA TYR A 319 8.69 -1.12 -15.88
C TYR A 319 9.30 -2.29 -15.11
N ASN A 320 8.45 -3.17 -14.56
CA ASN A 320 8.85 -4.46 -14.03
C ASN A 320 8.23 -5.59 -14.86
N LYS A 321 9.06 -6.35 -15.56
CA LYS A 321 8.64 -7.49 -16.40
C LYS A 321 7.87 -8.57 -15.64
N HIS A 322 8.08 -8.70 -14.33
CA HIS A 322 7.36 -9.70 -13.52
C HIS A 322 5.91 -9.30 -13.25
N TRP A 323 5.47 -8.10 -13.62
CA TRP A 323 4.06 -7.71 -13.45
C TRP A 323 3.15 -8.16 -14.59
N VAL A 324 3.72 -8.65 -15.68
CA VAL A 324 2.98 -9.00 -16.89
C VAL A 324 3.22 -10.45 -17.28
N ILE A 325 2.36 -10.98 -18.13
CA ILE A 325 2.43 -12.35 -18.65
C ILE A 325 2.93 -12.42 -20.11
N ASP A 326 3.16 -11.27 -20.76
CA ASP A 326 3.45 -11.11 -22.18
C ASP A 326 4.72 -10.31 -22.50
#